data_AF-A0A7K1CP14-F1
#
_entry.id   AF-A0A7K1CP14-F1
#
_cell.length_a   1.000
_cell.length_b   1.000
_cell.length_c   1.000
_cell.angle_alpha   90.00
_cell.angle_beta   90.00
_cell.angle_gamma   90.00
#
_symmetry.space_group_name_H-M   'P 1'
#
loop_
_entity.id
_entity.type
_entity.pdbx_description
1 polymer ?
#
loop_
_entity_poly.entity_id
_entity_poly.type
_entity_poly.pdbx_seq_one_letter_code
_entity_poly.pdbx_strand_id
1 'polypeptide(L)'
;VKSSESFFQVAVGDPRSSRIAPGVHRLQMRISARDALTQLLDSTRIPGLVTVPEGSWRSEILSTLATSGFTIAALSKALKSLSIPRGFSAREGVFFPAQYSFPNGTTEVRALQAMVDRFATEVSVSGLSAGRDGFSPLQLLTIASLIQAEGDEVDFGKISQVIRNRLKLGMPLQLDTTVHYIKHTRGQIFLSAQSTQLASPYNTYLHYGLPPGPIGNPGRAAMEASMNPTMGDWIFFITVKPGDTRFTASNGEFLRWKSEYEKNYRAGLFGKK
;
A
#
# COMPACT_ATOMS: atom_id res chain seq x y z
N VAL A 1 31.47 -11.48 -17.69
CA VAL A 1 32.76 -11.33 -16.97
C VAL A 1 33.74 -12.42 -17.43
N LYS A 2 35.05 -12.24 -17.19
CA LYS A 2 36.07 -13.23 -17.61
C LYS A 2 36.19 -14.45 -16.67
N SER A 3 35.86 -14.29 -15.39
CA SER A 3 35.89 -15.36 -14.38
C SER A 3 34.74 -15.18 -13.38
N SER A 4 34.09 -16.29 -12.99
CA SER A 4 33.09 -16.32 -11.92
C SER A 4 33.68 -15.97 -10.56
N GLU A 5 34.92 -16.38 -10.29
CA GLU A 5 35.64 -16.08 -9.05
C GLU A 5 35.90 -14.57 -8.91
N SER A 6 36.30 -13.90 -10.01
CA SER A 6 36.47 -12.45 -10.03
C SER A 6 35.17 -11.71 -9.74
N PHE A 7 34.04 -12.22 -10.24
CA PHE A 7 32.73 -11.68 -9.89
C PHE A 7 32.37 -11.94 -8.43
N PHE A 8 32.58 -13.16 -7.93
CA PHE A 8 32.28 -13.53 -6.55
C PHE A 8 33.06 -12.67 -5.54
N GLN A 9 34.36 -12.43 -5.77
CA GLN A 9 35.17 -11.55 -4.91
C GLN A 9 34.61 -10.12 -4.86
N VAL A 10 34.20 -9.57 -6.01
CA VAL A 10 33.57 -8.24 -6.08
C VAL A 10 32.21 -8.23 -5.37
N ALA A 11 31.39 -9.26 -5.56
CA ALA A 11 30.07 -9.35 -4.94
C ALA A 11 30.17 -9.48 -3.41
N VAL A 12 31.06 -10.33 -2.89
CA VAL A 12 31.26 -10.49 -1.43
C VAL A 12 31.85 -9.21 -0.82
N GLY A 13 32.71 -8.50 -1.55
CA GLY A 13 33.32 -7.25 -1.09
C GLY A 13 32.40 -6.01 -1.16
N ASP A 14 31.23 -6.11 -1.78
CA ASP A 14 30.27 -5.01 -1.93
C ASP A 14 28.94 -5.37 -1.23
N PRO A 15 28.61 -4.76 -0.08
CA PRO A 15 27.38 -5.06 0.67
C PRO A 15 26.10 -4.94 -0.16
N ARG A 16 26.13 -4.13 -1.22
CA ARG A 16 24.98 -3.92 -2.10
C ARG A 16 24.61 -5.18 -2.88
N SER A 17 25.52 -6.14 -3.06
CA SER A 17 25.28 -7.40 -3.78
C SER A 17 24.12 -8.22 -3.21
N SER A 18 23.86 -8.11 -1.90
CA SER A 18 22.69 -8.68 -1.24
C SER A 18 21.35 -8.18 -1.79
N ARG A 19 21.34 -7.07 -2.52
CA ARG A 19 20.16 -6.45 -3.14
C ARG A 19 19.95 -6.86 -4.60
N ILE A 20 20.78 -7.76 -5.15
CA ILE A 20 20.54 -8.29 -6.50
C ILE A 20 19.21 -9.03 -6.48
N ALA A 21 18.25 -8.56 -7.28
CA ALA A 21 16.98 -9.22 -7.40
C ALA A 21 17.17 -10.61 -8.03
N PRO A 22 16.55 -11.68 -7.51
CA PRO A 22 16.56 -12.97 -8.18
C PRO A 22 15.83 -12.86 -9.53
N GLY A 23 16.27 -13.63 -10.51
CA GLY A 23 15.62 -13.73 -11.82
C GLY A 23 16.48 -13.31 -13.00
N VAL A 24 15.82 -12.89 -14.08
CA VAL A 24 16.46 -12.58 -15.36
C VAL A 24 16.93 -11.13 -15.39
N HIS A 25 18.19 -10.93 -15.79
CA HIS A 25 18.81 -9.61 -15.93
C HIS A 25 19.44 -9.45 -17.31
N ARG A 26 19.34 -8.26 -17.90
CA ARG A 26 20.06 -7.89 -19.12
C ARG A 26 21.47 -7.42 -18.80
N LEU A 27 22.43 -8.31 -19.02
CA LEU A 27 23.85 -8.02 -18.84
C LEU A 27 24.55 -7.82 -20.18
N GLN A 28 25.45 -6.83 -20.21
CA GLN A 28 26.41 -6.70 -21.29
C GLN A 28 27.51 -7.77 -21.15
N MET A 29 27.89 -8.34 -22.28
CA MET A 29 28.96 -9.33 -22.34
C MET A 29 30.34 -8.64 -22.34
N ARG A 30 31.37 -9.38 -21.91
CA ARG A 30 32.78 -8.92 -21.88
C ARG A 30 33.04 -7.66 -21.03
N ILE A 31 32.20 -7.40 -20.03
CA ILE A 31 32.39 -6.34 -19.03
C ILE A 31 33.18 -6.83 -17.80
N SER A 32 33.65 -5.87 -17.00
CA SER A 32 34.33 -6.13 -15.72
C SER A 32 33.38 -6.74 -14.69
N ALA A 33 33.93 -7.37 -13.65
CA ALA A 33 33.14 -7.90 -12.53
C ALA A 33 32.35 -6.81 -11.79
N ARG A 34 32.94 -5.62 -11.64
CA ARG A 34 32.30 -4.45 -11.00
C ARG A 34 31.15 -3.90 -11.82
N ASP A 35 31.30 -3.85 -13.15
CA ASP A 35 30.23 -3.41 -14.04
C ASP A 35 29.10 -4.43 -14.08
N ALA A 36 29.42 -5.73 -14.08
CA ALA A 36 28.41 -6.78 -14.00
C ALA A 36 27.60 -6.68 -12.69
N LEU A 37 28.26 -6.43 -11.56
CA LEU A 37 27.55 -6.20 -10.29
C LEU A 37 26.66 -4.96 -10.38
N THR A 38 27.17 -3.85 -10.93
CA THR A 38 26.39 -2.63 -11.11
C THR A 38 25.17 -2.86 -11.99
N GLN A 39 25.30 -3.62 -13.07
CA GLN A 39 24.18 -3.94 -13.96
C GLN A 39 23.17 -4.92 -13.33
N LEU A 40 23.61 -5.84 -12.46
CA LEU A 40 22.70 -6.73 -11.70
C LEU A 40 21.91 -6.00 -10.60
N LEU A 41 22.41 -4.84 -10.17
CA LEU A 41 21.74 -3.98 -9.20
C LEU A 41 20.79 -2.96 -9.85
N ASP A 42 20.82 -2.84 -11.18
CA ASP A 42 20.02 -1.89 -11.94
C ASP A 42 18.68 -2.50 -12.32
N SER A 43 17.60 -2.07 -11.66
CA SER A 43 16.25 -2.58 -11.90
C SER A 43 15.75 -2.33 -13.33
N THR A 44 16.27 -1.33 -14.04
CA THR A 44 15.89 -1.06 -15.44
C THR A 44 16.36 -2.18 -16.39
N ARG A 45 17.26 -3.04 -15.91
CA ARG A 45 17.78 -4.20 -16.65
C ARG A 45 17.01 -5.49 -16.39
N ILE A 46 15.99 -5.45 -15.55
CA ILE A 46 15.09 -6.59 -15.31
C ILE A 46 13.98 -6.55 -16.38
N PRO A 47 13.92 -7.51 -17.33
CA PRO A 47 12.88 -7.53 -18.34
C PRO A 47 11.49 -7.70 -17.72
N GLY A 48 10.51 -6.99 -18.28
CA GLY A 48 9.11 -7.10 -17.86
C GLY A 48 8.87 -6.71 -16.39
N LEU A 49 9.70 -5.82 -15.84
CA LEU A 49 9.55 -5.32 -14.48
C LEU A 49 8.30 -4.44 -14.37
N VAL A 50 7.43 -4.78 -13.43
CA VAL A 50 6.21 -4.07 -13.06
C VAL A 50 6.32 -3.74 -11.58
N THR A 51 6.35 -2.45 -11.26
CA THR A 51 6.36 -1.98 -9.87
C THR A 51 4.94 -1.61 -9.47
N VAL A 52 4.45 -2.23 -8.39
CA VAL A 52 3.19 -1.89 -7.75
C VAL A 52 3.48 -1.22 -6.41
N PRO A 53 3.27 0.11 -6.29
CA PRO A 53 3.41 0.82 -5.03
C PRO A 53 2.42 0.36 -3.97
N GLU A 54 2.79 0.54 -2.70
CA GLU A 54 1.86 0.32 -1.59
C GLU A 54 0.71 1.32 -1.62
N GLY A 55 -0.46 0.87 -1.18
CA GLY A 55 -1.69 1.65 -1.19
C GLY A 55 -2.34 1.79 -2.57
N SER A 56 -1.72 1.30 -3.65
CA SER A 56 -2.30 1.34 -5.00
C SER A 56 -3.70 0.73 -5.04
N TRP A 57 -4.58 1.35 -5.81
CA TRP A 57 -5.91 0.82 -6.11
C TRP A 57 -5.80 -0.23 -7.19
N ARG A 58 -6.73 -1.18 -7.21
CA ARG A 58 -6.82 -2.21 -8.26
C ARG A 58 -6.83 -1.56 -9.64
N SER A 59 -7.56 -0.46 -9.82
CA SER A 59 -7.59 0.28 -11.11
C SER A 59 -6.21 0.76 -11.55
N GLU A 60 -5.39 1.24 -10.62
CA GLU A 60 -4.02 1.70 -10.89
C GLU A 60 -3.13 0.52 -11.24
N ILE A 61 -3.22 -0.59 -10.50
CA ILE A 61 -2.48 -1.83 -10.79
C ILE A 61 -2.79 -2.35 -12.19
N LEU A 62 -4.08 -2.40 -12.56
CA LEU A 62 -4.50 -2.82 -13.89
C LEU A 62 -3.95 -1.89 -14.98
N SER A 63 -3.92 -0.57 -14.70
CA SER A 63 -3.33 0.40 -15.62
C SER A 63 -1.82 0.20 -15.76
N THR A 64 -1.09 -0.04 -14.66
CA THR A 64 0.36 -0.31 -14.69
C THR A 64 0.67 -1.59 -15.48
N LEU A 65 -0.12 -2.65 -15.28
CA LEU A 65 0.00 -3.87 -16.08
C LEU A 65 -0.28 -3.60 -17.57
N ALA A 66 -1.31 -2.81 -17.89
CA ALA A 66 -1.60 -2.47 -19.28
C ALA A 66 -0.46 -1.71 -19.96
N THR A 67 0.15 -0.74 -19.27
CA THR A 67 1.35 -0.03 -19.76
C THR A 67 2.55 -0.98 -19.95
N SER A 68 2.56 -2.11 -19.27
CA SER A 68 3.62 -3.13 -19.34
C SER A 68 3.40 -4.19 -20.42
N GLY A 69 2.36 -4.04 -21.27
CA GLY A 69 2.11 -4.89 -22.43
C GLY A 69 0.93 -5.85 -22.30
N PHE A 70 0.21 -5.84 -21.18
CA PHE A 70 -1.04 -6.58 -21.02
C PHE A 70 -2.24 -5.79 -21.57
N THR A 71 -3.39 -6.44 -21.80
CA THR A 71 -4.61 -5.72 -22.21
C THR A 71 -5.62 -5.62 -21.07
N ILE A 72 -6.27 -4.45 -20.92
CA ILE A 72 -7.30 -4.23 -19.89
C ILE A 72 -8.46 -5.23 -20.03
N ALA A 73 -8.84 -5.59 -21.26
CA ALA A 73 -9.89 -6.57 -21.52
C ALA A 73 -9.52 -7.97 -21.00
N ALA A 74 -8.30 -8.44 -21.27
CA ALA A 74 -7.84 -9.74 -20.79
C ALA A 74 -7.62 -9.74 -19.28
N LEU A 75 -7.09 -8.64 -18.70
CA LEU A 75 -6.97 -8.47 -17.25
C LEU A 75 -8.35 -8.53 -16.57
N SER A 76 -9.34 -7.85 -17.14
CA SER A 76 -10.72 -7.87 -16.62
C SER A 76 -11.35 -9.26 -16.65
N LYS A 77 -11.04 -10.06 -17.68
CA LYS A 77 -11.44 -11.47 -17.76
C LYS A 77 -10.70 -12.32 -16.72
N ALA A 78 -9.40 -12.12 -16.58
CA ALA A 78 -8.54 -12.86 -15.68
C ALA A 78 -8.92 -12.72 -14.20
N LEU A 79 -9.43 -11.55 -13.79
CA LEU A 79 -9.94 -11.32 -12.43
C LEU A 79 -11.02 -12.33 -11.99
N LYS A 80 -11.79 -12.88 -12.94
CA LYS A 80 -12.86 -13.84 -12.67
C LYS A 80 -12.36 -15.26 -12.41
N SER A 81 -11.10 -15.55 -12.74
CA SER A 81 -10.49 -16.87 -12.64
C SER A 81 -9.40 -16.97 -11.57
N LEU A 82 -9.25 -15.94 -10.73
CA LEU A 82 -8.22 -15.93 -9.70
C LEU A 82 -8.61 -16.84 -8.53
N SER A 83 -7.63 -17.58 -8.02
CA SER A 83 -7.72 -18.30 -6.77
C SER A 83 -7.39 -17.35 -5.62
N ILE A 84 -8.42 -16.88 -4.92
CA ILE A 84 -8.28 -15.95 -3.80
C ILE A 84 -8.32 -16.72 -2.47
N PRO A 85 -7.46 -16.38 -1.48
CA PRO A 85 -7.53 -16.99 -0.16
C PRO A 85 -8.91 -16.85 0.50
N ARG A 86 -9.29 -17.87 1.28
CA ARG A 86 -10.57 -17.89 2.01
C ARG A 86 -10.66 -16.69 2.96
N GLY A 87 -11.85 -16.09 3.04
CA GLY A 87 -12.09 -14.89 3.87
C GLY A 87 -11.85 -13.57 3.14
N PHE A 88 -11.41 -13.62 1.88
CA PHE A 88 -11.22 -12.45 1.02
C PHE A 88 -12.01 -12.57 -0.28
N SER A 89 -12.00 -11.52 -1.09
CA SER A 89 -12.60 -11.51 -2.42
C SER A 89 -11.65 -10.85 -3.42
N ALA A 90 -11.80 -11.13 -4.72
CA ALA A 90 -10.99 -10.54 -5.81
C ALA A 90 -11.25 -9.03 -6.05
N ARG A 91 -11.63 -8.30 -4.99
CA ARG A 91 -11.90 -6.86 -5.00
C ARG A 91 -10.59 -6.11 -4.73
N GLU A 92 -10.68 -5.04 -3.96
CA GLU A 92 -9.54 -4.25 -3.49
C GLU A 92 -8.81 -4.98 -2.37
N GLY A 93 -7.49 -4.78 -2.27
CA GLY A 93 -6.68 -5.23 -1.13
C GLY A 93 -5.90 -6.54 -1.31
N VAL A 94 -6.16 -7.32 -2.36
CA VAL A 94 -5.59 -8.68 -2.54
C VAL A 94 -4.43 -8.76 -3.54
N PHE A 95 -4.05 -7.65 -4.17
CA PHE A 95 -2.91 -7.60 -5.11
C PHE A 95 -1.71 -7.01 -4.38
N PHE A 96 -0.85 -7.86 -3.84
CA PHE A 96 0.20 -7.40 -2.94
C PHE A 96 1.15 -6.40 -3.62
N PRO A 97 1.47 -5.26 -2.98
CA PRO A 97 2.46 -4.32 -3.50
C PRO A 97 3.86 -4.93 -3.52
N ALA A 98 4.47 -4.99 -4.69
CA ALA A 98 5.85 -5.44 -4.87
C ALA A 98 6.36 -5.08 -6.27
N GLN A 99 7.61 -5.45 -6.53
CA GLN A 99 8.13 -5.52 -7.88
C GLN A 99 7.93 -6.94 -8.44
N TYR A 100 7.35 -7.04 -9.62
CA TYR A 100 7.09 -8.29 -10.32
C TYR A 100 7.84 -8.27 -11.65
N SER A 101 8.48 -9.37 -12.02
CA SER A 101 9.05 -9.54 -13.36
C SER A 101 8.21 -10.56 -14.12
N PHE A 102 7.62 -10.12 -15.23
CA PHE A 102 6.81 -10.97 -16.10
C PHE A 102 7.54 -11.20 -17.43
N PRO A 103 8.05 -12.42 -17.68
CA PRO A 103 8.61 -12.76 -18.98
C PRO A 103 7.61 -12.53 -20.11
N ASN A 104 8.12 -12.28 -21.32
CA ASN A 104 7.27 -12.17 -22.52
C ASN A 104 6.39 -13.42 -22.68
N GLY A 105 5.11 -13.21 -22.98
CA GLY A 105 4.13 -14.29 -23.10
C GLY A 105 3.53 -14.75 -21.76
N THR A 106 3.88 -14.13 -20.63
CA THR A 106 3.13 -14.30 -19.39
C THR A 106 1.68 -13.91 -19.63
N THR A 107 0.74 -14.75 -19.21
CA THR A 107 -0.69 -14.46 -19.34
C THR A 107 -1.18 -13.54 -18.23
N GLU A 108 -2.25 -12.79 -18.48
CA GLU A 108 -2.87 -11.88 -17.49
C GLU A 108 -3.29 -12.62 -16.22
N VAL A 109 -3.80 -13.85 -16.37
CA VAL A 109 -4.17 -14.71 -15.23
C VAL A 109 -2.95 -15.00 -14.37
N ARG A 110 -1.82 -15.39 -14.98
CA ARG A 110 -0.58 -15.66 -14.23
C ARG A 110 -0.03 -14.41 -13.56
N ALA A 111 -0.07 -13.27 -14.25
CA ALA A 111 0.42 -12.01 -13.69
C ALA A 111 -0.37 -11.59 -12.45
N LEU A 112 -1.70 -11.60 -12.54
CA LEU A 112 -2.58 -11.27 -11.41
C LEU A 112 -2.52 -12.32 -10.30
N GLN A 113 -2.45 -13.62 -10.65
CA GLN A 113 -2.35 -14.69 -9.66
C GLN A 113 -1.05 -14.59 -8.87
N ALA A 114 0.08 -14.23 -9.49
CA ALA A 114 1.34 -14.02 -8.77
C ALA A 114 1.23 -12.93 -7.68
N MET A 115 0.46 -11.86 -7.94
CA MET A 115 0.20 -10.82 -6.94
C MET A 115 -0.68 -11.31 -5.79
N VAL A 116 -1.67 -12.16 -6.11
CA VAL A 116 -2.56 -12.79 -5.12
C VAL A 116 -1.83 -13.84 -4.29
N ASP A 117 -0.97 -14.64 -4.90
CA ASP A 117 -0.16 -15.66 -4.21
C ASP A 117 0.82 -14.98 -3.25
N ARG A 118 1.41 -13.85 -3.67
CA ARG A 118 2.22 -13.03 -2.79
C ARG A 118 1.40 -12.49 -1.63
N PHE A 119 0.21 -11.95 -1.88
CA PHE A 119 -0.72 -11.51 -0.83
C PHE A 119 -1.05 -12.64 0.15
N ALA A 120 -1.35 -13.85 -0.35
CA ALA A 120 -1.65 -15.01 0.47
C ALA A 120 -0.49 -15.39 1.41
N THR A 121 0.74 -15.30 0.89
CA THR A 121 1.96 -15.51 1.69
C THR A 121 2.07 -14.50 2.82
N GLU A 122 1.84 -13.22 2.54
CA GLU A 122 1.99 -12.12 3.49
C GLU A 122 0.90 -12.14 4.57
N VAL A 123 -0.33 -12.43 4.18
CA VAL A 123 -1.44 -12.65 5.11
C VAL A 123 -1.17 -13.85 6.03
N SER A 124 -0.57 -14.92 5.50
CA SER A 124 -0.20 -16.10 6.30
C SER A 124 0.93 -15.77 7.30
N VAL A 125 2.01 -15.15 6.83
CA VAL A 125 3.17 -14.78 7.66
C VAL A 125 2.78 -13.81 8.77
N SER A 126 1.93 -12.84 8.47
CA SER A 126 1.48 -11.85 9.43
C SER A 126 0.45 -12.40 10.43
N GLY A 127 -0.20 -13.53 10.12
CA GLY A 127 -1.27 -14.14 10.93
C GLY A 127 -2.65 -13.52 10.70
N LEU A 128 -2.78 -12.59 9.75
CA LEU A 128 -4.01 -11.86 9.45
C LEU A 128 -5.16 -12.79 9.03
N SER A 129 -4.85 -13.94 8.41
CA SER A 129 -5.84 -14.96 8.00
C SER A 129 -6.65 -15.54 9.15
N ALA A 130 -6.16 -15.49 10.39
CA ALA A 130 -6.87 -16.01 11.56
C ALA A 130 -7.89 -15.02 12.13
N GLY A 131 -7.83 -13.75 11.73
CA GLY A 131 -8.54 -12.68 12.44
C GLY A 131 -7.89 -12.36 13.80
N ARG A 132 -8.33 -11.27 14.44
CA ARG A 132 -7.80 -10.83 15.74
C ARG A 132 -8.73 -9.82 16.41
N ASP A 133 -8.82 -9.85 17.74
CA ASP A 133 -9.60 -8.91 18.56
C ASP A 133 -11.06 -8.72 18.12
N GLY A 134 -11.70 -9.80 17.63
CA GLY A 134 -13.07 -9.76 17.10
C GLY A 134 -13.20 -9.25 15.67
N PHE A 135 -12.09 -8.89 15.00
CA PHE A 135 -12.08 -8.56 13.58
C PHE A 135 -11.81 -9.80 12.72
N SER A 136 -12.65 -9.98 11.70
CA SER A 136 -12.41 -10.95 10.64
C SER A 136 -11.17 -10.59 9.79
N PRO A 137 -10.61 -11.56 9.03
CA PRO A 137 -9.48 -11.28 8.14
C PRO A 137 -9.74 -10.13 7.15
N LEU A 138 -10.93 -10.06 6.55
CA LEU A 138 -11.29 -8.97 5.64
C LEU A 138 -11.33 -7.61 6.36
N GLN A 139 -11.82 -7.56 7.60
CA GLN A 139 -11.86 -6.32 8.37
C GLN A 139 -10.46 -5.86 8.77
N LEU A 140 -9.56 -6.77 9.14
CA LEU A 140 -8.16 -6.43 9.40
C LEU A 140 -7.47 -5.91 8.13
N LEU A 141 -7.70 -6.54 6.97
CA LEU A 141 -7.19 -6.04 5.70
C LEU A 141 -7.76 -4.65 5.35
N THR A 142 -9.03 -4.43 5.66
CA THR A 142 -9.69 -3.13 5.48
C THR A 142 -9.01 -2.08 6.36
N ILE A 143 -8.80 -2.37 7.65
CA ILE A 143 -8.06 -1.51 8.57
C ILE A 143 -6.64 -1.25 8.04
N ALA A 144 -5.92 -2.27 7.58
CA ALA A 144 -4.60 -2.12 6.99
C ALA A 144 -4.59 -1.16 5.79
N SER A 145 -5.59 -1.25 4.90
CA SER A 145 -5.70 -0.33 3.76
C SER A 145 -6.00 1.12 4.18
N LEU A 146 -6.76 1.32 5.26
CA LEU A 146 -7.01 2.65 5.83
C LEU A 146 -5.73 3.21 6.45
N ILE A 147 -5.02 2.40 7.24
CA ILE A 147 -3.73 2.77 7.84
C ILE A 147 -2.73 3.20 6.76
N GLN A 148 -2.57 2.40 5.71
CA GLN A 148 -1.66 2.69 4.59
C GLN A 148 -1.99 4.02 3.89
N ALA A 149 -3.28 4.37 3.81
CA ALA A 149 -3.72 5.57 3.12
C ALA A 149 -3.54 6.85 3.96
N GLU A 150 -3.53 6.73 5.29
CA GLU A 150 -3.59 7.87 6.22
C GLU A 150 -2.23 8.36 6.71
N GLY A 151 -1.16 7.57 6.61
CA GLY A 151 0.14 7.98 7.13
C GLY A 151 1.32 7.17 6.62
N ASP A 152 2.44 7.35 7.32
CA ASP A 152 3.69 6.63 7.07
C ASP A 152 3.91 5.55 8.15
N GLU A 153 4.87 4.64 7.91
CA GLU A 153 5.13 3.49 8.77
C GLU A 153 5.33 3.83 10.26
N VAL A 154 5.94 4.98 10.55
CA VAL A 154 6.19 5.47 11.91
C VAL A 154 4.90 5.71 12.71
N ASP A 155 3.79 5.99 12.02
CA ASP A 155 2.50 6.34 12.61
C ASP A 155 1.46 5.23 12.48
N PHE A 156 1.72 4.19 11.69
CA PHE A 156 0.77 3.12 11.42
C PHE A 156 0.15 2.49 12.67
N GLY A 157 0.97 2.19 13.67
CA GLY A 157 0.48 1.61 14.93
C GLY A 157 -0.48 2.56 15.67
N LYS A 158 -0.21 3.87 15.68
CA LYS A 158 -1.09 4.86 16.34
C LYS A 158 -2.37 5.10 15.54
N ILE A 159 -2.30 5.14 14.21
CA ILE A 159 -3.48 5.26 13.33
C ILE A 159 -4.40 4.04 13.54
N SER A 160 -3.82 2.83 13.59
CA SER A 160 -4.55 1.59 13.92
C SER A 160 -5.31 1.71 15.24
N GLN A 161 -4.66 2.26 16.27
CA GLN A 161 -5.28 2.48 17.57
C GLN A 161 -6.41 3.51 17.53
N VAL A 162 -6.25 4.62 16.80
CA VAL A 162 -7.32 5.62 16.62
C VAL A 162 -8.55 5.00 15.96
N ILE A 163 -8.36 4.22 14.88
CA ILE A 163 -9.45 3.52 14.21
C ILE A 163 -10.19 2.62 15.21
N ARG A 164 -9.45 1.81 15.98
CA ARG A 164 -10.04 0.90 16.99
C ARG A 164 -10.76 1.65 18.11
N ASN A 165 -10.20 2.74 18.61
CA ASN A 165 -10.83 3.56 19.64
C ASN A 165 -12.14 4.19 19.14
N ARG A 166 -12.15 4.73 17.91
CA ARG A 166 -13.38 5.26 17.29
C ARG A 166 -14.44 4.17 17.10
N LEU A 167 -14.07 3.00 16.59
CA LEU A 167 -14.99 1.87 16.44
C LEU A 167 -15.60 1.45 17.79
N LYS A 168 -14.77 1.36 18.84
CA LYS A 168 -15.23 1.00 20.20
C LYS A 168 -16.21 2.03 20.78
N LEU A 169 -16.01 3.31 20.50
CA LEU A 169 -16.89 4.40 20.94
C LEU A 169 -18.13 4.59 20.05
N GLY A 170 -18.25 3.85 18.95
CA GLY A 170 -19.29 4.08 17.96
C GLY A 170 -19.16 5.44 17.28
N MET A 171 -17.94 5.96 17.12
CA MET A 171 -17.67 7.19 16.38
C MET A 171 -17.48 6.88 14.88
N PRO A 172 -17.97 7.73 13.96
CA PRO A 172 -17.65 7.59 12.54
C PRO A 172 -16.13 7.78 12.32
N LEU A 173 -15.56 7.05 11.36
CA LEU A 173 -14.10 7.11 11.13
C LEU A 173 -13.68 8.43 10.48
N GLN A 174 -14.53 9.06 9.67
CA GLN A 174 -14.29 10.39 9.07
C GLN A 174 -12.90 10.54 8.43
N LEU A 175 -12.55 9.56 7.60
CA LEU A 175 -11.26 9.50 6.92
C LEU A 175 -11.42 10.02 5.48
N ASP A 176 -10.72 11.10 5.15
CA ASP A 176 -10.77 11.75 3.83
C ASP A 176 -10.38 10.78 2.72
N THR A 177 -9.43 9.89 2.99
CA THR A 177 -8.94 8.85 2.07
C THR A 177 -10.06 7.97 1.53
N THR A 178 -11.10 7.71 2.31
CA THR A 178 -12.27 6.94 1.85
C THR A 178 -13.09 7.68 0.81
N VAL A 179 -13.17 9.01 0.90
CA VAL A 179 -13.83 9.84 -0.12
C VAL A 179 -12.95 10.02 -1.36
N HIS A 180 -11.64 10.15 -1.18
CA HIS A 180 -10.68 10.14 -2.29
C HIS A 180 -10.73 8.84 -3.08
N TYR A 181 -10.89 7.70 -2.40
CA TYR A 181 -11.12 6.40 -3.04
C TYR A 181 -12.37 6.41 -3.94
N ILE A 182 -13.51 6.90 -3.41
CA ILE A 182 -14.76 6.98 -4.17
C ILE A 182 -14.62 7.89 -5.40
N LYS A 183 -13.91 9.01 -5.27
CA LYS A 183 -13.74 10.00 -6.34
C LYS A 183 -12.60 9.68 -7.32
N HIS A 184 -11.82 8.64 -7.04
CA HIS A 184 -10.58 8.32 -7.75
C HIS A 184 -9.57 9.48 -7.80
N THR A 185 -9.40 10.21 -6.70
CA THR A 185 -8.52 11.39 -6.62
C THR A 185 -7.31 11.21 -5.68
N ARG A 186 -6.49 10.19 -5.92
CA ARG A 186 -5.29 9.92 -5.10
C ARG A 186 -4.37 11.14 -5.04
N GLY A 187 -3.81 11.39 -3.86
CA GLY A 187 -2.82 12.44 -3.64
C GLY A 187 -3.40 13.84 -3.48
N GLN A 188 -4.71 14.02 -3.64
CA GLN A 188 -5.37 15.25 -3.21
C GLN A 188 -5.35 15.33 -1.69
N ILE A 189 -4.90 16.47 -1.16
CA ILE A 189 -4.81 16.75 0.28
C ILE A 189 -6.09 17.42 0.79
N PHE A 190 -6.77 18.15 -0.08
CA PHE A 190 -7.99 18.87 0.27
C PHE A 190 -9.23 18.05 -0.08
N LEU A 191 -10.12 17.94 0.90
CA LEU A 191 -11.48 17.45 0.71
C LEU A 191 -12.49 18.56 1.00
N SER A 192 -13.38 18.83 0.04
CA SER A 192 -14.44 19.82 0.22
C SER A 192 -15.54 19.30 1.15
N ALA A 193 -16.20 20.21 1.88
CA ALA A 193 -17.35 19.86 2.74
C ALA A 193 -18.51 19.21 1.95
N GLN A 194 -18.68 19.55 0.67
CA GLN A 194 -19.65 18.87 -0.18
C GLN A 194 -19.26 17.41 -0.46
N SER A 195 -17.96 17.13 -0.58
CA SER A 195 -17.47 15.77 -0.85
C SER A 195 -17.73 14.83 0.34
N THR A 196 -17.78 15.35 1.58
CA THR A 196 -18.08 14.51 2.77
C THR A 196 -19.54 14.04 2.79
N GLN A 197 -20.42 14.59 1.94
CA GLN A 197 -21.82 14.19 1.81
C GLN A 197 -22.08 13.22 0.65
N LEU A 198 -21.02 12.73 0.00
CA LEU A 198 -21.13 11.81 -1.13
C LEU A 198 -21.76 10.48 -0.71
N ALA A 199 -22.90 10.12 -1.31
CA ALA A 199 -23.60 8.87 -1.01
C ALA A 199 -22.81 7.66 -1.53
N SER A 200 -22.20 6.92 -0.61
CA SER A 200 -21.47 5.69 -0.90
C SER A 200 -21.27 4.91 0.40
N PRO A 201 -21.38 3.57 0.40
CA PRO A 201 -21.14 2.79 1.61
C PRO A 201 -19.68 2.87 2.10
N TYR A 202 -18.75 3.35 1.27
CA TYR A 202 -17.37 3.62 1.66
C TYR A 202 -17.19 4.97 2.39
N ASN A 203 -18.18 5.87 2.34
CA ASN A 203 -18.04 7.19 2.94
C ASN A 203 -18.14 7.11 4.47
N THR A 204 -16.99 7.12 5.13
CA THR A 204 -16.87 7.03 6.60
C THR A 204 -17.29 8.28 7.36
N TYR A 205 -17.73 9.33 6.66
CA TYR A 205 -18.44 10.47 7.27
C TYR A 205 -19.92 10.18 7.50
N LEU A 206 -20.54 9.39 6.62
CA LEU A 206 -21.98 9.11 6.64
C LEU A 206 -22.30 7.76 7.28
N HIS A 207 -21.37 6.80 7.24
CA HIS A 207 -21.55 5.45 7.73
C HIS A 207 -20.63 5.18 8.92
N TYR A 208 -21.22 4.63 9.99
CA TYR A 208 -20.51 4.19 11.18
C TYR A 208 -19.86 2.83 10.93
N GLY A 209 -18.76 2.55 11.64
CA GLY A 209 -18.01 1.31 11.49
C GLY A 209 -16.98 1.35 10.37
N LEU A 210 -16.53 0.16 9.95
CA LEU A 210 -15.62 0.00 8.83
C LEU A 210 -16.37 0.10 7.49
N PRO A 211 -15.72 0.59 6.41
CA PRO A 211 -16.28 0.48 5.08
C PRO A 211 -16.43 -1.01 4.67
N PRO A 212 -17.19 -1.32 3.60
CA PRO A 212 -17.46 -2.70 3.18
C PRO A 212 -16.22 -3.53 2.79
N GLY A 213 -15.08 -2.88 2.57
CA GLY A 213 -13.83 -3.52 2.21
C GLY A 213 -12.66 -2.53 2.11
N PRO A 214 -11.49 -3.01 1.68
CA PRO A 214 -10.29 -2.19 1.55
C PRO A 214 -10.44 -1.04 0.54
N ILE A 215 -9.65 0.03 0.72
CA ILE A 215 -9.57 1.19 -0.19
C ILE A 215 -8.23 1.28 -0.94
N GLY A 216 -7.50 0.17 -1.00
CA GLY A 216 -6.20 0.03 -1.67
C GLY A 216 -5.53 -1.27 -1.25
N ASN A 217 -4.35 -1.54 -1.80
CA ASN A 217 -3.56 -2.72 -1.50
C ASN A 217 -2.45 -2.37 -0.49
N PRO A 218 -2.60 -2.71 0.80
CA PRO A 218 -1.63 -2.34 1.83
C PRO A 218 -0.34 -3.15 1.74
N GLY A 219 0.75 -2.57 2.23
CA GLY A 219 2.02 -3.26 2.45
C GLY A 219 2.02 -4.11 3.72
N ARG A 220 3.15 -4.79 3.95
CA ARG A 220 3.32 -5.65 5.14
C ARG A 220 3.22 -4.86 6.44
N ALA A 221 3.87 -3.71 6.53
CA ALA A 221 3.90 -2.90 7.75
C ALA A 221 2.48 -2.45 8.18
N ALA A 222 1.63 -2.06 7.22
CA ALA A 222 0.24 -1.71 7.50
C ALA A 222 -0.60 -2.93 7.92
N MET A 223 -0.37 -4.11 7.32
CA MET A 223 -1.00 -5.36 7.76
C MET A 223 -0.60 -5.69 9.22
N GLU A 224 0.69 -5.61 9.55
CA GLU A 224 1.20 -5.85 10.90
C GLU A 224 0.61 -4.87 11.92
N ALA A 225 0.58 -3.58 11.61
CA ALA A 225 -0.02 -2.55 12.47
C ALA A 225 -1.54 -2.74 12.65
N SER A 226 -2.25 -3.26 11.64
CA SER A 226 -3.67 -3.57 11.78
C SER A 226 -3.95 -4.64 12.85
N MET A 227 -3.00 -5.56 13.08
CA MET A 227 -3.10 -6.61 14.09
C MET A 227 -2.48 -6.21 15.43
N ASN A 228 -1.44 -5.38 15.40
CA ASN A 228 -0.68 -4.97 16.57
C ASN A 228 -0.66 -3.43 16.67
N PRO A 229 -1.78 -2.81 17.09
CA PRO A 229 -1.85 -1.37 17.26
C PRO A 229 -0.92 -0.89 18.39
N THR A 230 -0.43 0.35 18.28
CA THR A 230 0.30 1.01 19.37
C THR A 230 -0.70 1.44 20.43
N MET A 231 -0.54 0.96 21.65
CA MET A 231 -1.44 1.31 22.76
C MET A 231 -1.50 2.82 23.00
N GLY A 232 -2.72 3.33 23.13
CA GLY A 232 -3.01 4.75 23.36
C GLY A 232 -4.52 5.02 23.36
N ASP A 233 -4.91 6.15 23.93
CA ASP A 233 -6.30 6.58 24.07
C ASP A 233 -6.75 7.56 22.98
N TRP A 234 -5.87 7.84 22.01
CA TRP A 234 -6.13 8.81 20.95
C TRP A 234 -7.36 8.47 20.13
N ILE A 235 -8.15 9.50 19.82
CA ILE A 235 -9.31 9.43 18.95
C ILE A 235 -9.25 10.48 17.83
N PHE A 236 -8.22 11.32 17.82
CA PHE A 236 -7.94 12.29 16.78
C PHE A 236 -6.49 12.20 16.36
N PHE A 237 -6.24 12.42 15.06
CA PHE A 237 -4.90 12.69 14.55
C PHE A 237 -4.97 13.70 13.42
N ILE A 238 -3.89 14.43 13.21
CA ILE A 238 -3.75 15.38 12.09
C ILE A 238 -2.28 15.60 11.77
N THR A 239 -1.97 15.64 10.49
CA THR A 239 -0.66 16.05 9.98
C THR A 239 -0.65 17.57 9.82
N VAL A 240 0.02 18.28 10.73
CA VAL A 240 0.01 19.76 10.72
C VAL A 240 1.00 20.36 9.74
N LYS A 241 2.05 19.61 9.38
CA LYS A 241 3.02 19.88 8.31
C LYS A 241 3.68 18.55 7.91
N PRO A 242 4.35 18.45 6.73
CA PRO A 242 5.03 17.23 6.34
C PRO A 242 5.96 16.69 7.43
N GLY A 243 5.81 15.42 7.78
CA GLY A 243 6.59 14.76 8.84
C GLY A 243 6.19 15.09 10.29
N ASP A 244 5.08 15.81 10.52
CA ASP A 244 4.56 16.14 11.86
C ASP A 244 3.09 15.74 11.97
N THR A 245 2.85 14.48 12.30
CA THR A 245 1.53 13.92 12.60
C THR A 245 1.34 13.80 14.11
N ARG A 246 0.30 14.44 14.62
CA ARG A 246 0.01 14.53 16.05
C ARG A 246 -1.25 13.75 16.39
N PHE A 247 -1.28 13.16 17.58
CA PHE A 247 -2.35 12.29 18.07
C PHE A 247 -2.85 12.80 19.42
N THR A 248 -4.16 12.86 19.62
CA THR A 248 -4.78 13.31 20.89
C THR A 248 -6.12 12.63 21.14
N ALA A 249 -6.51 12.53 22.41
CA ALA A 249 -7.89 12.24 22.83
C ALA A 249 -8.74 13.51 23.02
N SER A 250 -8.12 14.69 23.05
CA SER A 250 -8.75 15.98 23.34
C SER A 250 -9.22 16.69 22.07
N ASN A 251 -10.53 16.93 21.97
CA ASN A 251 -11.09 17.74 20.90
C ASN A 251 -10.52 19.18 20.90
N GLY A 252 -10.26 19.75 22.09
CA GLY A 252 -9.68 21.10 22.20
C GLY A 252 -8.26 21.20 21.64
N GLU A 253 -7.43 20.17 21.88
CA GLU A 253 -6.10 20.09 21.26
C GLU A 253 -6.19 19.92 19.74
N PHE A 254 -7.05 19.00 19.30
CA PHE A 254 -7.27 18.75 17.88
C PHE A 254 -7.69 20.01 17.13
N LEU A 255 -8.62 20.82 17.67
CA LEU A 255 -9.05 22.06 17.03
C LEU A 255 -7.92 23.11 16.93
N ARG A 256 -7.01 23.17 17.91
CA ARG A 256 -5.83 24.03 17.82
C ARG A 256 -4.89 23.58 16.71
N TRP A 257 -4.61 22.28 16.61
CA TRP A 257 -3.79 21.72 15.55
C TRP A 257 -4.43 21.84 14.18
N LYS A 258 -5.76 21.77 14.08
CA LYS A 258 -6.50 22.03 12.85
C LYS A 258 -6.30 23.46 12.37
N SER A 259 -6.33 24.45 13.27
CA SER A 259 -6.04 25.85 12.91
C SER A 259 -4.59 26.01 12.42
N GLU A 260 -3.63 25.32 13.04
CA GLU A 260 -2.23 25.28 12.60
C GLU A 260 -2.08 24.64 11.20
N TYR A 261 -2.73 23.50 10.97
CA TYR A 261 -2.81 22.83 9.68
C TYR A 261 -3.35 23.77 8.58
N GLU A 262 -4.49 24.43 8.82
CA GLU A 262 -5.10 25.33 7.83
C GLU A 262 -4.18 26.51 7.49
N LYS A 263 -3.47 27.06 8.48
CA LYS A 263 -2.46 28.10 8.26
C LYS A 263 -1.31 27.57 7.40
N ASN A 264 -0.78 26.40 7.73
CA ASN A 264 0.34 25.77 7.02
C ASN A 264 -0.03 25.36 5.59
N TYR A 265 -1.26 24.88 5.39
CA TYR A 265 -1.82 24.56 4.07
C TYR A 265 -1.93 25.80 3.19
N ARG A 266 -2.49 26.91 3.71
CA ARG A 266 -2.55 28.20 2.98
C ARG A 266 -1.18 28.78 2.68
N ALA A 267 -0.18 28.51 3.53
CA ALA A 267 1.21 28.88 3.31
C ALA A 267 1.94 27.97 2.30
N GLY A 268 1.31 26.91 1.80
CA GLY A 268 1.87 26.01 0.78
C GLY A 268 2.89 24.99 1.32
N LEU A 269 2.94 24.76 2.64
CA LEU A 269 3.93 23.87 3.25
C LEU A 269 3.78 22.39 2.86
N PHE A 270 2.62 21.99 2.32
CA PHE A 270 2.37 20.62 1.85
C PHE A 270 2.78 20.39 0.38
N GLY A 271 3.33 21.42 -0.28
CA GLY A 271 3.70 21.39 -1.68
C GLY A 271 2.50 21.48 -2.63
N LYS A 272 2.76 21.84 -3.88
CA LYS A 272 1.88 21.54 -5.01
C LYS A 272 2.36 20.20 -5.54
N LYS A 273 1.65 19.10 -5.26
CA LYS A 273 1.88 17.85 -6.01
C LYS A 273 1.27 17.99 -7.40
#